data_AF-A0A0A0I8K8-F1
#
_entry.id   AF-A0A0A0I8K8-F1
#
_cell.length_a   1.000
_cell.length_b   1.000
_cell.length_c   1.000
_cell.angle_alpha   90.00
_cell.angle_beta   90.00
_cell.angle_gamma   90.00
#
_symmetry.space_group_name_H-M   'P 1'
#
loop_
_entity.id
_entity.type
_entity.pdbx_description
1 polymer ?
#
loop_
_entity_poly.entity_id
_entity_poly.type
_entity_poly.pdbx_seq_one_letter_code
_entity_poly.pdbx_strand_id
1 'polypeptide(L)' 'MELSISIGQVPISFNIEENFNNIKKILDESNEEDLVILPEEAMSGYDNDITFLKNVDLEKLDHTMNL' A
#
# COMPACT_ATOMS: atom_id res chain seq x y z
N MET A 1 3.18 -19.11 18.65
CA MET A 1 2.86 -17.67 18.70
C MET A 1 2.27 -17.35 17.35
N GLU A 2 1.01 -16.92 17.31
CA GLU A 2 0.35 -16.49 16.09
C GLU A 2 0.57 -14.98 15.95
N LEU A 3 0.89 -14.53 14.74
CA LEU A 3 1.06 -13.11 14.42
C LEU A 3 -0.07 -12.74 13.46
N SER A 4 -0.93 -11.83 13.88
CA SER A 4 -1.94 -11.24 13.00
C SER A 4 -1.27 -10.16 12.14
N ILE A 5 -1.53 -10.19 10.83
CA ILE A 5 -0.93 -9.27 9.86
C ILE A 5 -2.06 -8.62 9.07
N SER A 6 -2.07 -7.29 9.07
CA SER A 6 -3.00 -6.47 8.31
C SER A 6 -2.26 -5.75 7.19
N ILE A 7 -2.68 -5.96 5.94
CA ILE A 7 -2.08 -5.31 4.78
C ILE A 7 -2.96 -4.11 4.40
N GLY A 8 -2.47 -2.91 4.67
CA GLY A 8 -3.20 -1.68 4.37
C GLY A 8 -2.98 -1.22 2.94
N GLN A 9 -3.98 -1.32 2.08
CA GLN A 9 -3.93 -0.80 0.72
C GLN A 9 -4.73 0.49 0.62
N VAL A 10 -4.07 1.60 0.28
CA VAL A 10 -4.69 2.93 0.19
C VAL A 10 -4.27 3.68 -1.07
N PRO A 11 -5.14 4.55 -1.61
CA PRO A 11 -4.75 5.55 -2.59
C PRO A 11 -3.67 6.49 -1.99
N ILE A 12 -2.67 6.80 -2.80
CA ILE A 12 -1.53 7.64 -2.42
C ILE A 12 -1.51 8.89 -3.29
N SER A 13 -1.28 10.05 -2.68
CA SER A 13 -1.06 11.33 -3.36
C SER A 13 0.27 11.95 -2.93
N PHE A 14 0.62 13.13 -3.47
CA PHE A 14 1.75 13.93 -3.00
C PHE A 14 1.42 14.79 -1.77
N ASN A 15 0.20 14.66 -1.23
CA ASN A 15 -0.20 15.38 -0.03
C ASN A 15 -0.02 14.50 1.21
N ILE A 16 0.99 14.83 2.01
CA ILE A 16 1.32 14.12 3.26
C ILE A 16 0.13 14.05 4.22
N GLU A 17 -0.66 15.11 4.35
CA GLU A 17 -1.79 15.13 5.28
C GLU A 17 -2.91 14.18 4.82
N GLU A 18 -3.17 14.13 3.51
CA GLU A 18 -4.12 13.19 2.93
C GLU A 18 -3.68 11.73 3.16
N ASN A 19 -2.42 11.45 2.84
CA ASN A 19 -1.82 10.13 3.04
C ASN A 19 -1.83 9.70 4.51
N PHE A 20 -1.46 10.61 5.43
CA PHE A 20 -1.49 10.35 6.86
C PHE A 20 -2.91 10.03 7.34
N ASN A 21 -3.91 10.77 6.87
CA ASN A 21 -5.30 10.50 7.22
C ASN A 21 -5.78 9.14 6.69
N ASN A 22 -5.31 8.70 5.52
CA ASN A 22 -5.59 7.36 4.99
C ASN A 22 -4.92 6.27 5.83
N ILE A 23 -3.64 6.44 6.19
CA ILE A 23 -2.93 5.51 7.09
C ILE A 23 -3.63 5.41 8.44
N LYS A 24 -4.03 6.56 9.01
CA LYS A 24 -4.71 6.59 10.30
C LYS A 24 -6.01 5.79 10.29
N LYS A 25 -6.80 5.86 9.21
CA LYS A 25 -8.02 5.03 9.09
C LYS A 25 -7.72 3.53 9.12
N ILE A 26 -6.67 3.08 8.44
CA ILE A 26 -6.24 1.67 8.50
C ILE A 26 -5.89 1.29 9.93
N LEU A 27 -5.13 2.14 10.63
CA LEU A 27 -4.73 1.89 12.01
C LEU A 27 -5.93 1.88 12.97
N ASP A 28 -6.90 2.79 12.78
CA ASP A 28 -8.13 2.86 13.57
C ASP A 28 -9.04 1.63 13.36
N GLU A 29 -8.93 0.96 12.21
CA GLU A 29 -9.65 -0.28 11.87
C GLU A 29 -8.87 -1.57 12.23
N SER A 30 -7.58 -1.45 12.56
CA SER A 30 -6.72 -2.59 12.92
C SER A 30 -6.82 -2.93 14.41
N ASN A 31 -6.49 -4.16 14.78
CA ASN A 31 -6.39 -4.55 16.19
C ASN A 31 -5.04 -4.09 16.78
N GLU A 32 -5.01 -3.85 18.09
CA GLU A 32 -3.83 -3.36 18.81
C GLU A 32 -2.60 -4.30 18.67
N GLU A 33 -2.83 -5.60 18.45
CA GLU A 33 -1.77 -6.61 18.30
C GLU A 33 -1.43 -6.94 16.83
N ASP A 34 -2.05 -6.27 15.86
CA ASP A 34 -1.78 -6.51 14.44
C ASP A 34 -0.43 -5.89 14.02
N LEU A 35 0.37 -6.65 13.27
CA LEU A 35 1.43 -6.07 12.46
C LEU A 35 0.80 -5.46 11.20
N VAL A 36 0.71 -4.14 11.15
CA VAL A 36 0.22 -3.42 9.98
C VAL A 36 1.36 -3.18 8.99
N ILE A 37 1.19 -3.69 7.77
CA ILE A 37 2.12 -3.47 6.65
C ILE A 37 1.49 -2.47 5.69
N LEU A 38 2.24 -1.43 5.35
CA LEU A 38 1.84 -0.38 4.43
C LEU A 38 2.75 -0.39 3.19
N PRO A 39 2.29 0.17 2.06
CA PRO A 39 3.13 0.34 0.88
C PRO A 39 4.37 1.17 1.19
N GLU A 40 5.44 0.92 0.45
CA GLU A 40 6.58 1.84 0.39
C GLU A 40 6.08 3.24 -0.02
N GLU A 41 6.72 4.29 0.50
CA GLU A 41 6.36 5.69 0.24
C GLU A 41 4.90 6.09 0.56
N ALA A 42 4.17 5.28 1.34
CA ALA A 42 2.76 5.54 1.67
C ALA A 42 2.50 6.87 2.39
N MET A 43 3.52 7.51 2.97
CA MET A 43 3.40 8.84 3.60
C MET A 43 3.67 9.97 2.60
N SER A 44 4.72 9.83 1.79
CA SER A 44 5.24 10.91 0.93
C SER A 44 4.62 10.96 -0.45
N GLY A 45 4.06 9.85 -0.93
CA GLY A 45 3.77 9.70 -2.35
C GLY A 45 4.88 8.99 -3.09
N TYR A 46 4.51 8.23 -4.12
CA TYR A 46 5.44 7.70 -5.12
C TYR A 46 5.86 8.79 -6.08
N ASP A 47 7.12 8.79 -6.51
CA ASP A 47 7.59 9.64 -7.60
C ASP A 47 6.66 9.54 -8.83
N ASN A 48 6.50 10.65 -9.54
CA ASN A 48 5.82 10.69 -10.84
C ASN A 48 6.57 9.89 -11.91
N ASP A 49 7.83 9.53 -11.66
CA ASP A 49 8.61 8.68 -12.55
C ASP A 49 8.13 7.22 -12.54
N ILE A 50 7.12 6.96 -13.37
CA ILE A 50 6.60 5.62 -13.63
C ILE A 50 7.42 4.84 -14.66
N THR A 51 8.64 5.26 -15.02
CA THR A 51 9.43 4.53 -16.03
C THR A 51 9.73 3.09 -15.64
N PHE A 52 9.81 2.76 -14.35
CA PHE A 52 9.97 1.37 -13.91
C PHE A 52 8.81 0.46 -14.34
N LEU A 53 7.58 1.00 -14.47
CA LEU A 53 6.41 0.24 -14.94
C LEU A 53 6.55 -0.21 -16.40
N LYS A 54 7.42 0.41 -17.20
CA LYS A 54 7.69 -0.01 -18.58
C LYS A 54 8.26 -1.43 -18.66
N ASN A 55 8.84 -1.93 -17.58
CA ASN A 55 9.44 -3.25 -17.50
C ASN A 55 8.50 -4.30 -16.88
N VAL A 56 7.25 -3.93 -16.56
CA VAL A 56 6.27 -4.87 -15.99
C VAL A 56 5.81 -5.83 -17.08
N ASP A 57 5.91 -7.12 -16.78
CA ASP A 57 5.33 -8.19 -17.59
C ASP A 57 3.80 -8.20 -17.40
N LEU A 58 3.09 -7.67 -18.41
CA LEU A 58 1.65 -7.52 -18.36
C LEU A 58 0.92 -8.88 -18.39
N GLU A 59 1.48 -9.90 -19.04
CA GLU A 59 0.88 -11.24 -19.06
C GLU A 59 0.94 -11.86 -17.66
N LYS A 60 2.08 -11.72 -16.99
CA LYS A 60 2.24 -12.19 -15.61
C LYS A 60 1.37 -11.41 -14.62
N LEU A 61 1.22 -10.11 -14.82
CA LEU A 61 0.35 -9.28 -14.00
C LEU A 61 -1.12 -9.72 -14.12
N ASP A 62 -1.61 -9.88 -15.35
CA ASP A 62 -2.99 -10.32 -15.61
C ASP A 62 -3.26 -11.70 -15.02
N HIS A 63 -2.32 -12.63 -15.15
CA HIS A 63 -2.43 -13.95 -14.52
C HIS A 63 -2.54 -13.84 -12.99
N THR A 64 -1.76 -12.96 -12.36
CA THR A 64 -1.76 -12.80 -10.89
C THR A 64 -3.06 -12.16 -10.38
N MET A 65 -3.63 -11.22 -11.14
CA MET A 65 -4.86 -10.49 -10.75
C MET A 65 -6.14 -11.30 -10.91
N ASN A 66 -6.13 -12.33 -11.76
CA ASN A 66 -7.28 -13.18 -12.06
C ASN A 66 -7.25 -14.55 -11.34
N LEU A 67 -6.33 -14.73 -10.38
CA LEU A 67 -6.24 -15.88 -9.47
C LEU A 67 -6.99 -15.62 -8.16
#